data_AF-A0A0N1LP97-F1
#
_entry.id   AF-A0A0N1LP97-F1
#
_cell.length_a   1.000
_cell.length_b   1.000
_cell.length_c   1.000
_cell.angle_alpha   90.00
_cell.angle_beta   90.00
_cell.angle_gamma   90.00
#
_symmetry.space_group_name_H-M   'P 1'
#
loop_
_entity.id
_entity.type
_entity.pdbx_description
1 polymer ?
#
loop_
_entity_poly.entity_id
_entity_poly.type
_entity_poly.pdbx_seq_one_letter_code
_entity_poly.pdbx_strand_id
1 'polypeptide(L)'
;MRLRIAGVALVLAVLPGCAAKSAFDLVTMPVRAGANAVNTTAGVYDRVTVSQSERDERRGREIRQREERYGELSRDYDRAMRKCDRGSDDACDTAREIYGEMSAMRSSVPYERN
;
A
#
# COMPACT_ATOMS: atom_id res chain seq x y z
N MET A 1 -29.38 -66.23 -6.12
CA MET A 1 -30.32 -65.10 -6.01
C MET A 1 -29.60 -63.87 -6.56
N ARG A 2 -29.39 -63.80 -7.88
CA ARG A 2 -30.31 -63.20 -8.86
C ARG A 2 -30.53 -61.71 -8.62
N LEU A 3 -29.90 -60.93 -9.50
CA LEU A 3 -30.44 -59.73 -10.13
C LEU A 3 -30.95 -58.63 -9.17
N ARG A 4 -30.05 -57.76 -8.70
CA ARG A 4 -30.40 -56.36 -8.37
C ARG A 4 -29.33 -55.37 -8.86
N ILE A 5 -28.67 -55.69 -9.97
CA ILE A 5 -27.88 -54.73 -10.78
C ILE A 5 -28.79 -54.00 -11.80
N ALA A 6 -30.09 -54.28 -11.83
CA ALA A 6 -31.00 -53.79 -12.88
C ALA A 6 -32.12 -52.86 -12.36
N GLY A 7 -31.87 -52.07 -11.31
CA GLY A 7 -32.94 -51.30 -10.63
C GLY A 7 -32.84 -49.77 -10.63
N VAL A 8 -31.69 -49.18 -10.96
CA VAL A 8 -31.52 -47.71 -10.94
C VAL A 8 -30.98 -47.17 -12.27
N ALA A 9 -30.52 -48.06 -13.17
CA ALA A 9 -29.96 -47.70 -14.47
C ALA A 9 -31.00 -47.34 -15.56
N LEU A 10 -32.30 -47.19 -15.24
CA LEU A 10 -33.33 -47.08 -16.29
C LEU A 10 -34.51 -46.11 -16.00
N VAL A 11 -34.44 -45.17 -15.03
CA VAL A 11 -35.62 -44.32 -14.74
C VAL A 11 -35.40 -42.80 -14.83
N LEU A 12 -34.18 -42.28 -15.02
CA LEU A 12 -34.01 -40.83 -15.22
C LEU A 12 -33.17 -40.45 -16.44
N ALA A 13 -33.33 -41.24 -17.50
CA ALA A 13 -33.16 -40.82 -18.89
C ALA A 13 -34.29 -39.82 -19.33
N VAL A 14 -34.66 -38.88 -18.46
CA VAL A 14 -35.71 -37.85 -18.68
C VAL A 14 -35.21 -36.44 -18.33
N LEU A 15 -33.90 -36.21 -18.40
CA LEU A 15 -33.35 -34.86 -18.51
C LEU A 15 -32.40 -34.76 -19.70
N PRO A 16 -32.89 -34.89 -20.96
CA PRO A 16 -32.10 -34.54 -22.15
C PRO A 16 -31.95 -33.02 -22.30
N GLY A 17 -31.88 -32.26 -21.19
CA GLY A 17 -32.10 -30.82 -21.16
C GLY A 17 -31.09 -29.97 -20.38
N CYS A 18 -30.08 -30.54 -19.72
CA CYS A 18 -29.10 -29.74 -18.95
C CYS A 18 -27.62 -30.07 -19.18
N ALA A 19 -27.27 -30.95 -20.12
CA ALA A 19 -25.87 -31.26 -20.45
C ALA A 19 -25.48 -30.88 -21.89
N ALA A 20 -26.40 -30.36 -22.70
CA ALA A 20 -26.15 -30.05 -24.11
C ALA A 20 -25.81 -28.57 -24.40
N LYS A 21 -25.98 -27.66 -23.44
CA LYS A 21 -25.73 -26.22 -23.66
C LYS A 21 -24.30 -25.78 -23.28
N SER A 22 -23.56 -26.59 -22.53
CA SER A 22 -22.21 -26.24 -22.05
C SER A 22 -21.09 -26.61 -23.02
N ALA A 23 -21.38 -27.39 -24.08
CA ALA A 23 -20.36 -27.81 -25.06
C ALA A 23 -20.30 -26.89 -26.29
N PHE A 24 -21.36 -26.13 -26.59
CA PHE A 24 -21.38 -25.23 -27.75
C PHE A 24 -20.78 -23.84 -27.47
N ASP A 25 -20.84 -23.37 -26.21
CA ASP A 25 -20.22 -22.08 -25.83
C ASP A 25 -18.69 -22.16 -25.70
N LEU A 26 -18.11 -23.36 -25.76
CA LEU A 26 -16.65 -23.53 -25.75
C LEU A 26 -16.02 -23.20 -27.12
N VAL A 27 -16.79 -23.23 -28.20
CA VAL A 27 -16.29 -23.03 -29.57
C VAL A 27 -16.48 -21.57 -30.03
N THR A 28 -17.35 -20.79 -29.38
CA THR A 28 -17.70 -19.41 -29.77
C THR A 28 -17.10 -18.32 -28.89
N MET A 29 -16.27 -18.65 -27.88
CA MET A 29 -15.70 -17.65 -26.97
C MET A 29 -14.15 -17.59 -26.87
N PRO A 30 -13.35 -17.63 -27.96
CA PRO A 30 -11.96 -17.17 -27.86
C PRO A 30 -11.85 -15.64 -27.77
N VAL A 31 -12.93 -14.88 -27.99
CA VAL A 31 -12.89 -13.39 -27.95
C VAL A 31 -13.48 -12.80 -26.66
N ARG A 32 -14.34 -13.53 -25.94
CA ARG A 32 -15.01 -13.02 -24.72
C ARG A 32 -14.43 -13.57 -23.42
N ALA A 33 -13.86 -14.76 -23.43
CA ALA A 33 -13.07 -15.26 -22.30
C ALA A 33 -11.72 -14.55 -22.18
N GLY A 34 -11.20 -14.00 -23.28
CA GLY A 34 -10.06 -13.07 -23.25
C GLY A 34 -10.35 -11.81 -22.42
N ALA A 35 -11.58 -11.28 -22.44
CA ALA A 35 -11.91 -10.04 -21.72
C ALA A 35 -11.91 -10.18 -20.19
N ASN A 36 -12.23 -11.37 -19.64
CA ASN A 36 -12.21 -11.61 -18.19
C ASN A 36 -10.90 -12.27 -17.70
N ALA A 37 -10.17 -12.98 -18.58
CA ALA A 37 -8.86 -13.54 -18.24
C ALA A 37 -7.69 -12.53 -18.36
N VAL A 38 -7.90 -11.42 -19.07
CA VAL A 38 -6.89 -10.33 -19.16
C VAL A 38 -6.71 -9.60 -17.83
N ASN A 39 -7.66 -9.67 -16.89
CA ASN A 39 -7.54 -9.00 -15.59
C ASN A 39 -6.68 -9.74 -14.55
N THR A 40 -6.34 -11.02 -14.76
CA THR A 40 -5.46 -11.76 -13.82
C THR A 40 -3.98 -11.72 -14.21
N THR A 41 -3.65 -11.21 -15.40
CA THR A 41 -2.27 -11.01 -15.86
C THR A 41 -1.93 -9.53 -16.14
N ALA A 42 -2.91 -8.63 -16.20
CA ALA A 42 -2.66 -7.19 -16.23
C ALA A 42 -2.06 -6.65 -14.91
N GLY A 43 -2.26 -7.34 -13.78
CA GLY A 43 -1.76 -6.91 -12.47
C GLY A 43 -0.25 -7.08 -12.23
N VAL A 44 0.49 -7.67 -13.17
CA VAL A 44 1.96 -7.85 -13.02
C VAL A 44 2.75 -6.65 -13.57
N TYR A 45 2.16 -5.91 -14.52
CA TYR A 45 2.83 -4.78 -15.19
C TYR A 45 2.65 -3.44 -14.47
N ASP A 46 1.67 -3.32 -13.58
CA ASP A 46 1.45 -2.13 -12.75
C ASP A 46 2.32 -2.10 -11.48
N ARG A 47 3.38 -2.91 -11.45
CA ARG A 47 4.52 -2.60 -10.59
C ARG A 47 5.27 -1.47 -11.28
N VAL A 48 4.77 -0.25 -11.12
CA VAL A 48 5.46 0.99 -11.47
C VAL A 48 6.81 1.02 -10.76
N THR A 49 7.81 0.39 -11.38
CA THR A 49 9.20 0.62 -11.11
C THR A 49 9.48 2.03 -11.56
N VAL A 50 9.13 3.00 -10.71
CA VAL A 50 9.74 4.33 -10.76
C VAL A 50 11.24 4.12 -10.93
N SER A 51 11.81 4.82 -11.91
CA SER A 51 13.22 4.68 -12.21
C SER A 51 14.05 4.97 -10.95
N GLN A 52 15.22 4.35 -10.81
CA GLN A 52 16.10 4.60 -9.67
C GLN A 52 16.37 6.11 -9.50
N SER A 53 16.55 6.83 -10.61
CA SER A 53 16.70 8.29 -10.64
C SER A 53 15.50 9.03 -10.04
N GLU A 54 14.27 8.64 -10.37
CA GLU A 54 13.08 9.27 -9.78
C GLU A 54 12.92 8.97 -8.29
N ARG A 55 13.34 7.78 -7.83
CA ARG A 55 13.36 7.44 -6.40
C ARG A 55 14.39 8.28 -5.64
N ASP A 56 15.58 8.44 -6.20
CA ASP A 56 16.66 9.20 -5.58
C ASP A 56 16.32 10.70 -5.49
N GLU A 57 15.69 11.25 -6.54
CA GLU A 57 15.19 12.62 -6.50
C GLU A 57 14.10 12.84 -5.44
N ARG A 58 13.13 11.93 -5.34
CA ARG A 58 12.07 12.00 -4.32
C ARG A 58 12.66 11.92 -2.92
N ARG A 59 13.56 10.96 -2.69
CA ARG A 59 14.27 10.80 -1.42
C ARG A 59 15.06 12.06 -1.05
N GLY A 60 15.77 12.66 -2.00
CA GLY A 60 16.52 13.91 -1.77
C GLY A 60 15.62 15.12 -1.47
N ARG A 61 14.41 15.19 -2.04
CA ARG A 61 13.41 16.21 -1.68
C ARG A 61 12.87 15.98 -0.26
N GLU A 62 12.53 14.75 0.09
CA GLU A 62 12.05 14.41 1.43
C GLU A 62 13.09 14.69 2.51
N ILE A 63 14.37 14.38 2.26
CA ILE A 63 15.45 14.68 3.21
C ILE A 63 15.56 16.19 3.46
N ARG A 64 15.59 17.01 2.41
CA ARG A 64 15.64 18.48 2.54
C ARG A 64 14.46 19.05 3.33
N GLN A 65 13.25 18.56 3.07
CA GLN A 65 12.06 18.98 3.83
C GLN A 65 12.17 18.63 5.32
N ARG A 66 12.70 17.44 5.65
CA ARG A 66 12.91 17.03 7.04
C ARG A 66 13.99 17.86 7.73
N GLU A 67 15.08 18.17 7.02
CA GLU A 67 16.15 19.05 7.52
C GLU A 67 15.64 20.47 7.76
N GLU A 68 14.86 21.02 6.84
CA GLU A 68 14.22 22.34 6.97
C GLU A 68 13.31 22.39 8.20
N ARG A 69 12.42 21.41 8.35
CA ARG A 69 11.52 21.32 9.52
C ARG A 69 12.29 21.18 10.84
N TYR A 70 13.34 20.36 10.86
CA TYR A 70 14.18 20.22 12.05
C TYR A 70 14.94 21.51 12.37
N GLY A 71 15.42 22.22 11.34
CA GLY A 71 16.09 23.51 11.47
C GLY A 71 15.16 24.60 12.02
N GLU A 72 13.89 24.61 11.60
CA GLU A 72 12.86 25.50 12.15
C GLU A 72 12.62 25.22 13.63
N LEU A 73 12.33 23.95 13.98
CA LEU A 73 12.16 23.52 15.38
C LEU A 73 13.38 23.89 16.25
N SER A 74 14.59 23.73 15.73
CA SER A 74 15.81 24.13 16.45
C SER A 74 15.86 25.62 16.76
N ARG A 75 15.48 26.48 15.80
CA ARG A 75 15.46 27.95 16.00
C ARG A 75 14.38 28.36 17.00
N ASP A 76 13.24 27.67 16.97
CA ASP A 76 12.13 27.94 17.88
C ASP A 76 12.43 27.45 19.29
N TYR A 77 13.07 26.28 19.43
CA TYR A 77 13.64 25.82 20.69
C TYR A 77 14.58 26.87 21.29
N ASP A 78 15.54 27.38 20.52
CA ASP A 78 16.47 28.41 21.01
C ASP A 78 15.74 29.69 21.43
N ARG A 79 14.67 30.06 20.72
CA ARG A 79 13.86 31.24 21.05
C ARG A 79 13.05 31.02 22.33
N ALA A 80 12.46 29.83 22.48
CA ALA A 80 11.70 29.43 23.67
C ALA A 80 12.62 29.35 24.89
N MET A 81 13.80 28.71 24.76
CA MET A 81 14.82 28.65 25.80
C MET A 81 15.26 30.04 26.26
N ARG A 82 15.55 30.97 25.33
CA ARG A 82 15.88 32.36 25.69
C ARG A 82 14.77 33.07 26.47
N LYS A 83 13.50 32.70 26.29
CA LYS A 83 12.38 33.26 27.07
C LYS A 83 12.23 32.55 28.41
N CYS A 84 12.41 31.23 28.43
CA CYS A 84 12.48 30.43 29.65
C CYS A 84 13.56 30.95 30.61
N ASP A 85 14.76 31.22 30.09
CA ASP A 85 15.88 31.79 30.87
C ASP A 85 15.58 33.18 31.46
N ARG A 86 14.59 33.89 30.90
CA ARG A 86 14.10 35.18 31.42
C ARG A 86 12.97 35.03 32.43
N GLY A 87 12.59 33.80 32.80
CA GLY A 87 11.57 33.49 33.80
C GLY A 87 10.15 33.30 33.25
N SER A 88 9.99 33.00 31.96
CA SER A 88 8.67 32.66 31.40
C SER A 88 8.43 31.15 31.49
N ASP A 89 7.58 30.74 32.44
CA ASP A 89 7.24 29.33 32.67
C ASP A 89 6.60 28.69 31.43
N ASP A 90 5.65 29.36 30.77
CA ASP A 90 5.02 28.87 29.53
C ASP A 90 6.06 28.63 28.42
N ALA A 91 7.09 29.48 28.34
CA ALA A 91 8.15 29.31 27.36
C ALA A 91 9.08 28.14 27.70
N CYS A 92 9.26 27.81 28.98
CA CYS A 92 9.97 26.61 29.40
C CYS A 92 9.20 25.35 28.98
N ASP A 93 7.87 25.33 29.13
CA ASP A 93 7.04 24.22 28.70
C ASP A 93 7.05 24.07 27.18
N THR A 94 6.93 25.18 26.46
CA THR A 94 7.07 25.21 25.00
C THR A 94 8.43 24.66 24.56
N ALA A 95 9.53 25.03 25.23
CA ALA A 95 10.86 24.53 24.89
C ALA A 95 10.96 23.00 25.09
N ARG A 96 10.33 22.45 26.13
CA ARG A 96 10.28 21.00 26.39
C ARG A 96 9.51 20.25 25.31
N GLU A 97 8.37 20.80 24.88
CA GLU A 97 7.56 20.22 23.81
C GLU A 97 8.33 20.18 22.48
N ILE A 98 8.92 21.31 22.08
CA ILE A 98 9.74 21.41 20.86
C ILE A 98 10.92 20.44 20.93
N TYR A 99 11.59 20.34 22.08
CA TYR A 99 12.68 19.39 22.27
C TYR A 99 12.21 17.94 22.09
N GLY A 100 11.01 17.60 22.58
CA GLY A 100 10.37 16.32 22.37
C GLY A 100 10.15 16.01 20.88
N GLU A 101 9.61 16.96 20.13
CA GLU A 101 9.44 16.84 18.67
C GLU A 101 10.77 16.66 17.94
N MET A 102 11.78 17.48 18.27
CA MET A 102 13.12 17.35 17.70
C MET A 102 13.73 15.99 18.02
N SER A 103 13.58 15.49 19.25
CA SER A 103 14.08 14.17 19.65
C SER A 103 13.40 13.04 18.88
N ALA A 104 12.08 13.13 18.65
CA ALA A 104 11.35 12.16 17.83
C ALA A 104 11.80 12.18 16.36
N MET A 105 12.13 13.35 15.82
CA MET A 105 12.60 13.49 14.44
C MET A 105 14.08 13.17 14.23
N ARG A 106 14.90 13.18 15.29
CA ARG A 106 16.37 13.06 15.20
C ARG A 106 16.85 11.83 14.42
N SER A 107 16.12 10.72 14.45
CA SER A 107 16.48 9.49 13.70
C SER A 107 16.17 9.58 12.21
N SER A 108 15.23 10.45 11.82
CA SER A 108 14.71 10.58 10.45
C SER A 108 15.41 11.67 9.63
N VAL A 109 16.21 12.50 10.29
CA VAL A 109 16.99 13.61 9.71
C VAL A 109 18.45 13.19 9.69
N PRO A 110 19.11 13.09 8.52
CA PRO A 110 20.54 12.86 8.47
C PRO A 110 21.27 14.09 9.02
N TYR A 111 21.69 14.01 10.28
CA TYR A 111 22.42 15.08 10.95
C TYR A 111 23.92 14.82 10.82
N GLU A 112 24.61 15.58 9.97
CA GLU A 112 26.07 15.62 9.99
C GLU A 112 26.53 16.52 11.15
N ARG A 113 27.25 15.92 12.09
CA ARG A 113 27.86 16.65 13.21
C ARG A 113 29.12 17.34 12.68
N ASN A 114 29.02 18.63 12.37
CA ASN A 114 30.18 19.48 12.06
C ASN A 114 31.13 19.61 13.25
#